data_AF-A0A1V8NYH1-F1
#
_entry.id   AF-A0A1V8NYH1-F1
#
_cell.length_a   1.000
_cell.length_b   1.000
_cell.length_c   1.000
_cell.angle_alpha   90.00
_cell.angle_beta   90.00
_cell.angle_gamma   90.00
#
_symmetry.space_group_name_H-M   'P 1'
#
loop_
_entity.id
_entity.type
_entity.pdbx_description
1 polymer ?
#
loop_
_entity_poly.entity_id
_entity_poly.type
_entity_poly.pdbx_seq_one_letter_code
_entity_poly.pdbx_strand_id
1 'polypeptide(L)'
;MKMRFAVFALVFSVSLSTAARERADIPANTIWSFKDPGGRVLWDVCGGKQSSCTIVLAATNRVAIVNRKSTNGCALGDFYVVGKPEKAWNQYDTGTCSSNAYFSQGTMNNGQYRTIDVRLNGELVKRFPVEYWSLVKSFSGSNRPKWKDKTTDR
;
A
#
# COMPACT_ATOMS: atom_id res chain seq x y z
N MET A 1 -36.12 -63.46 3.49
CA MET A 1 -36.15 -62.00 3.70
C MET A 1 -34.80 -61.56 4.25
N LYS A 2 -34.05 -60.73 3.52
CA LYS A 2 -32.71 -60.24 3.93
C LYS A 2 -32.82 -58.76 4.29
N MET A 3 -32.78 -58.45 5.58
CA MET A 3 -32.67 -57.08 6.11
C MET A 3 -31.28 -56.53 5.78
N ARG A 4 -31.22 -55.39 5.09
CA ARG A 4 -29.98 -54.62 4.87
C ARG A 4 -29.98 -53.45 5.85
N PHE A 5 -29.07 -53.46 6.82
CA PHE A 5 -28.79 -52.31 7.68
C PHE A 5 -27.82 -51.37 6.94
N ALA A 6 -28.26 -50.14 6.67
CA ALA A 6 -27.40 -49.08 6.16
C ALA A 6 -26.81 -48.31 7.34
N VAL A 7 -25.49 -48.36 7.49
CA VAL A 7 -24.74 -47.56 8.47
C VAL A 7 -24.43 -46.21 7.83
N PHE A 8 -25.08 -45.15 8.29
CA PHE A 8 -24.74 -43.77 7.93
C PHE A 8 -23.59 -43.30 8.82
N ALA A 9 -22.39 -43.19 8.26
CA ALA A 9 -21.24 -42.57 8.94
C ALA A 9 -21.35 -41.04 8.83
N LEU A 10 -21.58 -40.37 9.95
CA LEU A 10 -21.61 -38.91 10.08
C LEU A 10 -20.16 -38.42 10.20
N VAL A 11 -19.61 -37.86 9.11
CA VAL A 11 -18.27 -37.28 9.10
C VAL A 11 -18.35 -35.86 9.68
N PHE A 12 -17.91 -35.69 10.92
CA PHE A 12 -17.71 -34.37 11.52
C PHE A 12 -16.41 -33.76 11.02
N SER A 13 -16.50 -32.83 10.07
CA SER A 13 -15.37 -32.00 9.63
C SER A 13 -15.03 -30.99 10.72
N VAL A 14 -13.98 -31.27 11.51
CA VAL A 14 -13.43 -30.30 12.47
C VAL A 14 -12.59 -29.27 11.71
N SER A 15 -13.17 -28.10 11.47
CA SER A 15 -12.42 -26.95 10.93
C SER A 15 -11.54 -26.35 12.03
N LEU A 16 -10.23 -26.63 12.01
CA LEU A 16 -9.27 -25.91 12.84
C LEU A 16 -9.12 -24.48 12.31
N SER A 17 -9.87 -23.54 12.90
CA SER A 17 -9.64 -22.11 12.72
C SER A 17 -8.35 -21.71 13.43
N THR A 18 -7.22 -21.71 12.73
CA THR A 18 -5.98 -21.13 13.24
C THR A 18 -6.18 -19.62 13.39
N ALA A 19 -6.44 -19.14 14.61
CA ALA A 19 -6.37 -17.72 14.92
C ALA A 19 -4.98 -17.22 14.51
N ALA A 20 -4.93 -16.22 13.63
CA ALA A 20 -3.67 -15.65 13.18
C ALA A 20 -2.90 -15.11 14.39
N ARG A 21 -1.77 -15.75 14.73
CA ARG A 21 -0.87 -15.28 15.78
C ARG A 21 -0.42 -13.86 15.42
N GLU A 22 -0.59 -12.94 16.36
CA GLU A 22 -0.09 -11.58 16.21
C GLU A 22 1.44 -11.64 16.13
N ARG A 23 2.00 -11.09 15.06
CA ARG A 23 3.42 -11.20 14.68
C ARG A 23 4.27 -10.28 15.58
N ALA A 24 4.95 -10.86 16.56
CA ALA A 24 5.80 -10.12 17.52
C ALA A 24 7.08 -9.54 16.90
N ASP A 25 7.45 -9.95 15.68
CA ASP A 25 8.64 -9.45 14.96
C ASP A 25 8.39 -8.13 14.23
N ILE A 26 7.13 -7.76 13.99
CA ILE A 26 6.76 -6.52 13.31
C ILE A 26 6.67 -5.40 14.35
N PRO A 27 7.34 -4.26 14.12
CA PRO A 27 7.22 -3.12 15.02
C PRO A 27 5.75 -2.67 15.17
N ALA A 28 5.24 -2.71 16.40
CA ALA A 28 3.87 -2.34 16.71
C ALA A 28 3.57 -0.89 16.33
N ASN A 29 2.33 -0.61 15.93
CA ASN A 29 1.84 0.73 15.57
C ASN A 29 2.63 1.42 14.43
N THR A 30 3.28 0.65 13.56
CA THR A 30 3.98 1.17 12.38
C THR A 30 3.26 0.80 11.09
N ILE A 31 3.63 1.47 9.99
CA ILE A 31 3.13 1.16 8.65
C ILE A 31 3.51 -0.25 8.17
N TRP A 32 4.52 -0.88 8.80
CA TRP A 32 5.07 -2.16 8.38
C TRP A 32 4.10 -3.34 8.58
N SER A 33 3.12 -3.20 9.47
CA SER A 33 2.07 -4.20 9.69
C SER A 33 0.95 -4.13 8.65
N PHE A 34 0.91 -3.10 7.80
CA PHE A 34 -0.16 -2.91 6.84
C PHE A 34 -0.10 -3.95 5.73
N LYS A 35 -1.27 -4.24 5.16
CA LYS A 35 -1.45 -5.26 4.12
C LYS A 35 -1.83 -4.63 2.79
N ASP A 36 -1.42 -5.27 1.70
CA ASP A 36 -1.99 -4.97 0.38
C ASP A 36 -3.34 -5.68 0.20
N PRO A 37 -4.09 -5.41 -0.89
CA PRO A 37 -5.35 -6.10 -1.15
C PRO A 37 -5.23 -7.63 -1.25
N GLY A 38 -4.04 -8.15 -1.57
CA GLY A 38 -3.72 -9.58 -1.60
C GLY A 38 -3.38 -10.17 -0.22
N GLY A 39 -3.38 -9.37 0.84
CA GLY A 39 -3.09 -9.80 2.20
C GLY A 39 -1.60 -9.87 2.55
N ARG A 40 -0.70 -9.49 1.65
CA ARG A 40 0.75 -9.48 1.89
C ARG A 40 1.10 -8.37 2.86
N VAL A 41 1.89 -8.68 3.89
CA VAL A 41 2.33 -7.72 4.90
C VAL A 41 3.54 -6.95 4.36
N LEU A 42 3.52 -5.62 4.51
CA LEU A 42 4.59 -4.75 4.00
C LEU A 42 5.96 -5.12 4.56
N TRP A 43 6.04 -5.46 5.85
CA TRP A 43 7.26 -5.93 6.51
C TRP A 43 7.91 -7.10 5.77
N ASP A 44 7.12 -8.11 5.37
CA ASP A 44 7.62 -9.29 4.67
C ASP A 44 8.10 -8.95 3.25
N VAL A 45 7.32 -8.14 2.54
CA VAL A 45 7.66 -7.63 1.21
C VAL A 45 8.96 -6.82 1.23
N CYS A 46 9.22 -6.13 2.34
CA CYS A 46 10.43 -5.36 2.54
C CYS A 46 11.62 -6.19 3.06
N GLY A 47 11.48 -7.49 3.31
CA GLY A 47 12.59 -8.34 3.81
C GLY A 47 12.76 -8.34 5.33
N GLY A 48 11.75 -7.86 6.07
CA GLY A 48 11.72 -7.89 7.52
C GLY A 48 12.82 -7.05 8.18
N LYS A 49 13.51 -7.63 9.17
CA LYS A 49 14.58 -6.93 9.92
C LYS A 49 15.72 -6.44 9.03
N GLN A 50 16.00 -7.15 7.94
CA GLN A 50 17.01 -6.77 6.94
C GLN A 50 16.34 -6.04 5.78
N SER A 51 15.64 -4.96 6.10
CA SER A 51 14.77 -4.27 5.15
C SER A 51 15.52 -3.79 3.90
N SER A 52 15.04 -4.17 2.72
CA SER A 52 15.48 -3.62 1.42
C SER A 52 14.63 -2.43 0.96
N CYS A 53 13.62 -2.07 1.74
CA CYS A 53 12.77 -0.91 1.50
C CYS A 53 13.37 0.38 2.09
N THR A 54 13.25 1.46 1.33
CA THR A 54 13.62 2.82 1.73
C THR A 54 12.41 3.74 1.59
N ILE A 55 12.10 4.51 2.64
CA ILE A 55 11.11 5.59 2.55
C ILE A 55 11.73 6.73 1.74
N VAL A 56 11.11 7.06 0.61
CA VAL A 56 11.62 8.12 -0.29
C VAL A 56 10.84 9.42 -0.18
N LEU A 57 9.61 9.37 0.35
CA LEU A 57 8.80 10.55 0.69
C LEU A 57 7.77 10.17 1.75
N ALA A 58 7.69 10.95 2.83
CA ALA A 58 6.64 10.83 3.84
C ALA A 58 5.80 12.10 3.86
N ALA A 59 4.49 11.95 3.63
CA ALA A 59 3.48 12.99 3.77
C ALA A 59 2.52 12.63 4.92
N THR A 60 1.56 13.50 5.23
CA THR A 60 0.62 13.33 6.35
C THR A 60 -0.11 11.99 6.31
N ASN A 61 -0.81 11.69 5.21
CA ASN A 61 -1.65 10.50 5.05
C ASN A 61 -1.05 9.41 4.15
N ARG A 62 0.08 9.70 3.50
CA ARG A 62 0.72 8.80 2.53
C ARG A 62 2.21 8.71 2.74
N VAL A 63 2.79 7.52 2.55
CA VAL A 63 4.24 7.29 2.57
C VAL A 63 4.63 6.53 1.30
N ALA A 64 5.61 7.04 0.59
CA ALA A 64 6.17 6.41 -0.59
C ALA A 64 7.45 5.65 -0.23
N ILE A 65 7.53 4.41 -0.69
CA ILE A 65 8.58 3.46 -0.36
C ILE A 65 9.09 2.83 -1.65
N VAL A 66 10.40 2.71 -1.77
CA VAL A 66 11.04 1.97 -2.85
C VAL A 66 11.67 0.72 -2.27
N ASN A 67 11.43 -0.44 -2.90
CA ASN A 67 12.15 -1.66 -2.63
C ASN A 67 13.12 -1.97 -3.76
N ARG A 68 14.41 -1.82 -3.53
CA ARG A 68 15.44 -2.09 -4.55
C ARG A 68 15.63 -3.59 -4.82
N LYS A 69 15.17 -4.44 -3.91
CA LYS A 69 15.09 -5.89 -4.12
C LYS A 69 13.71 -6.20 -4.69
N SER A 70 13.55 -6.03 -6.00
CA SER A 70 12.26 -6.22 -6.65
C SER A 70 11.71 -7.64 -6.41
N THR A 71 10.47 -7.69 -5.99
CA THR A 71 9.66 -8.90 -5.87
C THR A 71 9.16 -9.40 -7.23
N ASN A 72 9.21 -8.54 -8.26
CA ASN A 72 8.79 -8.83 -9.63
C ASN A 72 9.98 -9.00 -10.60
N GLY A 73 11.23 -9.00 -10.11
CA GLY A 73 12.43 -9.15 -10.95
C GLY A 73 12.81 -7.92 -11.77
N CYS A 74 12.21 -6.76 -11.48
CA CYS A 74 12.47 -5.50 -12.17
C CYS A 74 13.74 -4.83 -11.64
N ALA A 75 14.70 -4.46 -12.51
CA ALA A 75 16.00 -3.93 -12.08
C ALA A 75 15.91 -2.59 -11.31
N LEU A 76 14.92 -1.76 -11.63
CA LEU A 76 14.65 -0.50 -10.93
C LEU A 76 14.27 -0.72 -9.44
N GLY A 77 13.66 -1.86 -9.13
CA GLY A 77 12.95 -2.11 -7.89
C GLY A 77 11.44 -1.94 -8.03
N ASP A 78 10.73 -2.10 -6.91
CA ASP A 78 9.29 -1.89 -6.80
C ASP A 78 8.99 -0.56 -6.10
N PHE A 79 7.87 0.08 -6.47
CA PHE A 79 7.38 1.29 -5.81
C PHE A 79 6.06 1.02 -5.09
N TYR A 80 6.00 1.40 -3.82
CA TYR A 80 4.84 1.23 -2.95
C TYR A 80 4.38 2.58 -2.40
N VAL A 81 3.06 2.76 -2.29
CA VAL A 81 2.48 3.86 -1.53
C VAL A 81 1.59 3.31 -0.44
N VAL A 82 1.91 3.68 0.79
CA VAL A 82 1.21 3.33 2.01
C VAL A 82 0.17 4.41 2.31
N GLY A 83 -1.08 4.01 2.55
CA GLY A 83 -2.12 4.86 3.11
C GLY A 83 -2.24 4.68 4.62
N LYS A 84 -1.85 5.70 5.40
CA LYS A 84 -1.95 5.64 6.88
C LYS A 84 -3.40 5.51 7.36
N PRO A 85 -4.37 6.29 6.85
CA PRO A 85 -5.76 6.16 7.26
C PRO A 85 -6.38 4.80 6.88
N GLU A 86 -6.02 4.27 5.72
CA GLU A 86 -6.54 3.00 5.20
C GLU A 86 -5.88 1.78 5.86
N LYS A 87 -4.76 1.97 6.57
CA LYS A 87 -3.92 0.89 7.10
C LYS A 87 -3.57 -0.17 6.04
N ALA A 88 -3.34 0.31 4.82
CA ALA A 88 -3.09 -0.52 3.65
C ALA A 88 -2.00 0.10 2.77
N TRP A 89 -1.44 -0.68 1.86
CA TRP A 89 -0.49 -0.19 0.86
C TRP A 89 -0.78 -0.78 -0.51
N ASN A 90 -0.31 -0.11 -1.55
CA ASN A 90 -0.43 -0.58 -2.92
C ASN A 90 0.91 -0.50 -3.63
N GLN A 91 1.17 -1.46 -4.50
CA GLN A 91 2.25 -1.40 -5.48
C GLN A 91 1.78 -0.66 -6.72
N TYR A 92 2.66 0.15 -7.28
CA TYR A 92 2.40 0.91 -8.49
C TYR A 92 3.40 0.49 -9.57
N ASP A 93 2.90 0.28 -10.77
CA ASP A 93 3.72 0.15 -11.96
C ASP A 93 4.53 1.43 -12.17
N THR A 94 5.84 1.31 -12.32
CA THR A 94 6.81 2.40 -12.52
C THR A 94 6.89 2.86 -13.97
N GLY A 95 6.30 2.11 -14.91
CA GLY A 95 6.30 2.38 -16.34
C GLY A 95 7.59 1.93 -17.06
N THR A 96 8.58 1.40 -16.34
CA THR A 96 9.82 0.87 -16.92
C THR A 96 10.52 -0.09 -15.96
N CYS A 97 11.21 -1.09 -16.53
CA CYS A 97 12.13 -1.99 -15.82
C CYS A 97 13.59 -1.83 -16.22
N SER A 98 13.93 -0.75 -16.94
CA SER A 98 15.31 -0.44 -17.29
C SER A 98 16.18 -0.31 -16.04
N SER A 99 17.38 -0.90 -16.09
CA SER A 99 18.40 -0.76 -15.04
C SER A 99 18.96 0.66 -14.93
N ASN A 100 18.82 1.47 -15.98
CA ASN A 100 19.25 2.87 -16.01
C ASN A 100 18.18 3.83 -15.48
N ALA A 101 16.98 3.32 -15.18
CA ALA A 101 15.94 4.14 -14.58
C ALA A 101 16.24 4.40 -13.10
N TYR A 102 15.74 5.51 -12.57
CA TYR A 102 15.90 5.85 -11.17
C TYR A 102 14.70 6.63 -10.62
N PHE A 103 14.52 6.54 -9.30
CA PHE A 103 13.58 7.37 -8.56
C PHE A 103 14.24 8.69 -8.16
N SER A 104 13.51 9.79 -8.31
CA SER A 104 13.93 11.12 -7.85
C SER A 104 12.77 11.83 -7.16
N GLN A 105 13.05 12.68 -6.17
CA GLN A 105 12.04 13.60 -5.67
C GLN A 105 11.82 14.71 -6.69
N GLY A 106 10.56 15.10 -6.86
CA GLY A 106 10.15 16.18 -7.74
C GLY A 106 9.03 17.00 -7.12
N THR A 107 8.46 17.89 -7.93
CA THR A 107 7.28 18.67 -7.56
C THR A 107 6.30 18.80 -8.73
N MET A 108 5.04 19.06 -8.42
CA MET A 108 4.00 19.41 -9.38
C MET A 108 3.21 20.64 -8.94
N ASN A 109 2.36 21.16 -9.84
CA ASN A 109 1.55 22.36 -9.62
C ASN A 109 2.39 23.54 -9.10
N ASN A 110 3.37 23.97 -9.90
CA ASN A 110 4.26 25.09 -9.60
C ASN A 110 4.99 24.97 -8.24
N GLY A 111 5.40 23.75 -7.89
CA GLY A 111 6.15 23.50 -6.65
C GLY A 111 5.29 23.14 -5.44
N GLN A 112 3.95 23.23 -5.55
CA GLN A 112 3.06 23.07 -4.40
C GLN A 112 3.07 21.66 -3.80
N TYR A 113 3.20 20.62 -4.63
CA TYR A 113 3.11 19.24 -4.16
C TYR A 113 4.35 18.44 -4.52
N ARG A 114 4.97 17.82 -3.53
CA ARG A 114 6.09 16.91 -3.71
C ARG A 114 5.64 15.61 -4.36
N THR A 115 6.47 15.12 -5.27
CA THR A 115 6.26 13.91 -6.04
C THR A 115 7.44 12.96 -5.91
N ILE A 116 7.20 11.69 -6.21
CA ILE A 116 8.26 10.76 -6.59
C ILE A 116 8.15 10.56 -8.10
N ASP A 117 9.23 10.83 -8.80
CA ASP A 117 9.33 10.71 -10.25
C ASP A 117 10.21 9.51 -10.59
N VAL A 118 9.80 8.71 -11.56
CA VAL A 118 10.64 7.71 -12.23
C VAL A 118 11.21 8.38 -13.46
N ARG A 119 12.54 8.37 -13.57
CA ARG A 119 13.26 8.99 -14.68
C ARG A 119 14.13 7.97 -15.39
N LEU A 120 14.35 8.19 -16.68
CA LEU A 120 15.25 7.42 -17.52
C LEU A 120 16.02 8.39 -18.40
N ASN A 121 17.34 8.37 -18.36
CA ASN A 121 18.20 9.29 -19.12
C ASN A 121 17.86 10.79 -18.92
N GLY A 122 17.40 11.16 -17.71
CA GLY A 122 17.00 12.52 -17.37
C GLY A 122 15.55 12.87 -17.72
N GLU A 123 14.90 12.10 -18.58
CA GLU A 123 13.50 12.28 -18.95
C GLU A 123 12.54 11.71 -17.91
N LEU A 124 11.38 12.34 -17.76
CA LEU A 124 10.32 11.87 -16.86
C LEU A 124 9.55 10.73 -17.54
N VAL A 125 9.61 9.52 -16.95
CA VAL A 125 8.82 8.36 -17.41
C VAL A 125 7.45 8.37 -16.74
N LYS A 126 7.43 8.53 -15.41
CA LYS A 126 6.19 8.48 -14.62
C LYS A 126 6.31 9.34 -13.37
N ARG A 127 5.20 9.96 -12.96
CA ARG A 127 5.13 10.83 -11.79
C ARG A 127 4.07 10.32 -10.81
N PHE A 128 4.45 10.22 -9.55
CA PHE A 128 3.58 9.84 -8.44
C PHE A 128 3.35 11.03 -7.51
N PRO A 129 2.15 11.64 -7.54
CA PRO A 129 1.85 12.86 -6.79
C PRO A 129 1.46 12.56 -5.33
N VAL A 130 2.41 12.01 -4.57
CA VAL A 130 2.17 11.45 -3.22
C VAL A 130 1.62 12.48 -2.23
N GLU A 131 2.14 13.70 -2.24
CA GLU A 131 1.66 14.75 -1.34
C GLU A 131 0.26 15.25 -1.71
N TYR A 132 -0.03 15.40 -3.00
CA TYR A 132 -1.37 15.73 -3.46
C TYR A 132 -2.38 14.67 -3.04
N TRP A 133 -2.09 13.37 -3.25
CA TRP A 133 -2.94 12.28 -2.77
C TRP A 133 -3.13 12.29 -1.26
N SER A 134 -2.10 12.68 -0.50
CA SER A 134 -2.18 12.84 0.94
C SER A 134 -3.13 13.97 1.35
N LEU A 135 -3.08 15.11 0.66
CA LEU A 135 -3.93 16.28 0.95
C LEU A 135 -5.38 16.07 0.53
N VAL A 136 -5.63 15.49 -0.66
CA VAL A 136 -6.99 15.09 -1.07
C VAL A 136 -7.64 14.22 -0.01
N LYS A 137 -6.87 13.31 0.62
CA LYS A 137 -7.37 12.51 1.72
C LYS A 137 -7.72 13.34 2.96
N SER A 138 -6.94 14.36 3.30
CA SER A 138 -7.26 15.29 4.40
C SER A 138 -8.59 16.03 4.19
N PHE A 139 -8.98 16.28 2.93
CA PHE A 139 -10.23 16.97 2.57
C PHE A 139 -11.41 16.01 2.26
N SER A 140 -11.29 14.72 2.61
CA SER A 140 -12.31 13.71 2.32
C SER A 140 -13.20 13.41 3.55
N GLY A 141 -14.40 12.89 3.32
CA GLY A 141 -15.35 12.53 4.39
C GLY A 141 -15.90 13.75 5.13
N SER A 142 -16.01 13.66 6.46
CA SER A 142 -16.47 14.75 7.33
C SER A 142 -15.55 15.98 7.32
N ASN A 143 -14.28 15.81 6.94
CA ASN A 143 -13.30 16.90 6.84
C ASN A 143 -13.40 17.68 5.53
N ARG A 144 -14.34 17.33 4.65
CA ARG A 144 -14.58 18.06 3.40
C ARG A 144 -15.09 19.47 3.73
N PRO A 145 -14.40 20.53 3.27
CA PRO A 145 -14.91 21.88 3.41
C PRO A 145 -16.30 21.98 2.77
N LYS A 146 -17.28 22.41 3.55
CA LYS A 146 -18.64 22.71 3.07
C LYS A 146 -18.75 24.22 2.92
N TRP A 147 -19.28 24.66 1.78
CA TRP A 147 -19.76 26.03 1.68
C TRP A 147 -20.97 26.16 2.61
N LYS A 148 -21.07 27.29 3.33
CA LYS A 148 -22.36 27.63 3.94
C LYS A 148 -23.31 27.89 2.79
N ASP A 149 -24.39 27.13 2.70
CA ASP A 149 -25.51 27.54 1.86
C ASP A 149 -25.91 28.93 2.32
N LYS A 150 -26.07 29.86 1.37
CA LYS A 150 -26.76 31.10 1.69
C LYS A 150 -28.19 30.67 2.00
N THR A 151 -28.53 30.56 3.29
CA THR A 151 -29.92 30.62 3.71
C THR A 151 -30.47 31.90 3.10
N THR A 152 -31.36 31.72 2.12
CA THR A 152 -32.24 32.77 1.65
C THR A 152 -33.11 33.13 2.86
N ASP A 153 -32.68 34.15 3.61
CA ASP A 153 -33.60 34.88 4.48
C ASP A 153 -34.68 35.46 3.56
N ARG A 154 -35.87 34.86 3.63
CA ARG A 154 -37.11 35.41 3.08
C ARG A 154 -38.23 35.15 4.05
#